data_AF-A0A1V5IJV8-F1
#
_entry.id   AF-A0A1V5IJV8-F1
#
_cell.length_a   1.000
_cell.length_b   1.000
_cell.length_c   1.000
_cell.angle_alpha   90.00
_cell.angle_beta   90.00
_cell.angle_gamma   90.00
#
_symmetry.space_group_name_H-M   'P 1'
#
loop_
_entity.id
_entity.type
_entity.pdbx_description
1 polymer ?
#
loop_
_entity_poly.entity_id
_entity_poly.type
_entity_poly.pdbx_seq_one_letter_code
_entity_poly.pdbx_strand_id
1 'polypeptide(L)'
;MDLSLSLQPVSISIEVVICIIAIRIGLVKKKIYGWFIALTFGIYVVYDIVKYLDASFSPNVVSIIFLIATLSMLYAVWTLYTMK
;
A
#
# COMPACT_ATOMS: atom_id res chain seq x y z
N MET A 1 25.69 -11.84 0.16
CA MET A 1 24.91 -10.63 -0.14
C MET A 1 23.49 -10.91 0.25
N ASP A 2 23.03 -10.35 1.36
CA ASP A 2 21.69 -10.55 1.90
C ASP A 2 20.62 -10.17 0.87
N LEU A 3 19.87 -11.18 0.39
CA LEU A 3 18.81 -11.04 -0.60
C LEU A 3 17.77 -9.98 -0.17
N SER A 4 17.58 -9.84 1.14
CA SER A 4 16.73 -8.87 1.84
C SER A 4 17.07 -7.42 1.51
N LEU A 5 18.36 -7.07 1.39
CA LEU A 5 18.80 -5.70 1.08
C LEU A 5 18.50 -5.29 -0.36
N SER A 6 18.39 -6.25 -1.29
CA SER A 6 18.08 -5.98 -2.70
C SER A 6 16.57 -5.97 -2.98
N LEU A 7 15.78 -6.72 -2.20
CA LEU A 7 14.33 -6.86 -2.42
C LEU A 7 13.50 -5.70 -1.83
N GLN A 8 13.88 -5.17 -0.66
CA GLN A 8 13.19 -4.04 -0.02
C GLN A 8 13.08 -2.79 -0.92
N PRO A 9 14.17 -2.27 -1.54
CA PRO A 9 14.07 -1.07 -2.37
C PRO A 9 13.24 -1.30 -3.64
N VAL A 10 13.21 -2.52 -4.17
CA VAL A 10 12.37 -2.89 -5.32
C VAL A 10 10.89 -2.91 -4.91
N SER A 11 10.57 -3.47 -3.74
CA SER A 11 9.21 -3.48 -3.19
C SER A 11 8.68 -2.06 -2.99
N ILE A 12 9.45 -1.20 -2.32
CA ILE A 12 9.13 0.22 -2.10
C ILE A 12 8.89 0.94 -3.43
N SER A 13 9.74 0.69 -4.44
CA SER A 13 9.60 1.34 -5.75
C SER A 13 8.29 0.97 -6.43
N ILE A 14 7.90 -0.30 -6.38
CA ILE A 14 6.63 -0.79 -6.94
C ILE A 14 5.45 -0.17 -6.18
N GLU A 15 5.51 -0.10 -4.85
CA GLU A 15 4.46 0.47 -4.02
C GLU A 15 4.26 1.96 -4.27
N VAL A 16 5.34 2.73 -4.42
CA VAL A 16 5.29 4.16 -4.78
C VAL A 16 4.62 4.34 -6.15
N VAL A 17 4.97 3.52 -7.14
CA VAL A 17 4.36 3.57 -8.48
C VAL A 17 2.87 3.30 -8.39
N ILE A 18 2.45 2.28 -7.65
CA ILE A 18 1.03 1.95 -7.48
C ILE A 18 0.30 3.06 -6.71
N CYS A 19 0.92 3.64 -5.69
CA CYS A 19 0.36 4.77 -4.94
C CYS A 19 0.11 5.98 -5.85
N ILE A 20 1.08 6.33 -6.70
CA ILE A 20 0.94 7.44 -7.68
C ILE A 20 -0.18 7.13 -8.68
N ILE A 21 -0.25 5.91 -9.22
CA ILE A 21 -1.31 5.50 -10.14
C ILE A 21 -2.68 5.58 -9.46
N ALA A 22 -2.79 5.12 -8.22
CA ALA A 22 -4.01 5.14 -7.44
C ALA A 22 -4.50 6.55 -7.11
N ILE A 23 -3.58 7.45 -6.70
CA ILE A 23 -3.86 8.89 -6.52
C ILE A 23 -4.37 9.49 -7.83
N ARG A 24 -3.71 9.18 -8.95
CA ARG A 24 -4.11 9.67 -10.27
C ARG A 24 -5.51 9.18 -10.64
N ILE A 25 -5.84 7.93 -10.36
CA ILE A 25 -7.18 7.37 -10.59
C ILE A 25 -8.22 8.07 -9.68
N GLY A 26 -7.89 8.30 -8.41
CA GLY A 26 -8.75 8.99 -7.46
C GLY A 26 -9.04 10.44 -7.86
N LEU A 27 -8.03 11.17 -8.33
CA LEU A 27 -8.17 12.56 -8.79
C LEU A 27 -8.83 12.66 -10.17
N VAL A 28 -8.34 11.91 -11.16
CA VAL A 28 -8.74 12.07 -12.57
C VAL A 28 -10.11 11.45 -12.83
N LYS A 29 -10.43 10.30 -12.22
CA LYS A 29 -11.72 9.65 -12.41
C LYS A 29 -12.75 10.01 -11.32
N LYS A 30 -12.39 10.83 -10.32
CA LYS A 30 -13.21 11.12 -9.11
C LYS A 30 -13.77 9.87 -8.43
N LYS A 31 -13.07 8.74 -8.58
CA LYS A 31 -13.53 7.47 -8.05
C LYS A 31 -12.95 7.27 -6.66
N ILE A 32 -13.83 7.16 -5.67
CA ILE A 32 -13.49 6.93 -4.26
C ILE A 32 -12.54 5.73 -4.08
N TYR A 33 -12.63 4.70 -4.93
CA TYR A 33 -11.72 3.54 -4.86
C TYR A 33 -10.24 3.90 -5.09
N GLY A 34 -9.92 4.93 -5.88
CA GLY A 34 -8.53 5.35 -6.11
C GLY A 34 -7.88 5.92 -4.84
N TRP A 35 -8.69 6.58 -4.00
CA TRP A 35 -8.23 7.05 -2.69
C TRP A 35 -7.96 5.91 -1.71
N PHE A 36 -8.80 4.87 -1.68
CA PHE A 36 -8.56 3.69 -0.84
C PHE A 36 -7.29 2.92 -1.25
N ILE A 37 -7.05 2.78 -2.55
CA ILE A 37 -5.82 2.13 -3.05
C ILE A 37 -4.59 2.99 -2.72
N ALA A 38 -4.67 4.31 -2.92
CA ALA A 38 -3.59 5.23 -2.57
C ALA A 38 -3.26 5.19 -1.07
N LEU A 39 -4.29 5.15 -0.22
CA LEU A 39 -4.12 5.06 1.23
C LEU A 39 -3.46 3.73 1.62
N THR A 40 -3.90 2.63 1.03
CA THR A 40 -3.34 1.29 1.27
C THR A 40 -1.86 1.22 0.89
N PHE A 41 -1.51 1.65 -0.32
CA PHE A 41 -0.13 1.65 -0.79
C PHE A 41 0.74 2.69 -0.11
N GLY A 42 0.18 3.84 0.28
CA GLY A 42 0.89 4.83 1.09
C GLY A 42 1.29 4.27 2.46
N ILE A 43 0.40 3.50 3.09
CA ILE A 43 0.72 2.78 4.33
C ILE A 43 1.83 1.76 4.11
N TYR A 44 1.79 1.00 2.99
CA TYR A 44 2.85 0.04 2.70
C TYR A 44 4.22 0.71 2.48
N VAL A 45 4.28 1.82 1.75
CA VAL A 45 5.53 2.57 1.56
C VAL A 45 6.12 3.01 2.90
N VAL A 46 5.28 3.54 3.80
CA VAL A 46 5.73 3.93 5.15
C VAL A 46 6.20 2.70 5.93
N TYR A 47 5.47 1.59 5.81
CA TYR A 47 5.79 0.35 6.48
C TYR A 47 7.13 -0.25 6.03
N ASP A 48 7.39 -0.30 4.73
CA ASP A 48 8.67 -0.78 4.19
C ASP A 48 9.82 0.18 4.51
N ILE A 49 9.60 1.51 4.52
CA ILE A 49 10.60 2.49 4.98
C ILE A 49 10.94 2.27 6.45
N VAL A 50 9.92 2.09 7.29
CA VAL A 50 10.08 1.79 8.72
C VAL A 50 10.89 0.50 8.93
N LYS A 51 10.59 -0.53 8.14
CA LYS A 51 11.28 -1.82 8.16
C LYS A 51 12.71 -1.72 7.62
N TYR A 52 12.97 -0.80 6.69
CA TYR A 52 14.30 -0.49 6.18
C TYR A 52 15.14 0.31 7.18
N LEU A 53 14.52 1.17 7.99
CA LEU A 53 15.18 1.91 9.07
C LEU A 53 15.45 1.06 10.33
N ASP A 54 15.13 -0.24 10.30
CA ASP A 54 15.22 -1.16 11.46
C ASP A 54 14.45 -0.63 12.69
N ALA A 55 13.46 0.24 12.47
CA ALA A 55 12.59 0.72 13.54
C ALA A 55 11.77 -0.48 14.01
N SER A 56 12.05 -0.94 15.23
CA SER A 56 11.43 -2.13 15.83
C SER A 56 9.97 -1.86 16.17
N PHE A 57 9.09 -1.97 15.18
CA PHE A 57 7.64 -2.03 15.41
C PHE A 57 7.26 -3.45 15.83
N SER A 58 6.41 -3.53 16.87
CA SER A 58 5.89 -4.81 17.33
C SER A 58 5.17 -5.55 16.19
N PRO A 59 5.49 -6.82 15.89
CA PRO A 59 4.91 -7.57 14.77
C PRO A 59 3.37 -7.67 14.81
N ASN A 60 2.75 -7.47 15.97
CA ASN A 60 1.30 -7.39 16.11
C ASN A 60 0.73 -6.11 15.49
N VAL A 61 1.38 -4.96 15.68
CA VAL A 61 0.93 -3.67 15.15
C VAL A 61 0.99 -3.68 13.63
N VAL A 62 2.08 -4.23 13.10
CA VAL A 62 2.26 -4.49 11.67
C VAL A 62 1.10 -5.28 11.09
N SER A 63 0.77 -6.41 11.71
CA SER A 63 -0.23 -7.35 11.20
C SER A 63 -1.62 -6.73 11.20
N ILE A 64 -1.95 -5.90 12.21
CA ILE A 64 -3.21 -5.16 12.27
C ILE A 64 -3.28 -4.11 11.15
N ILE A 65 -2.20 -3.35 10.93
CA ILE A 65 -2.12 -2.36 9.85
C ILE A 65 -2.25 -3.04 8.50
N PHE A 66 -1.57 -4.18 8.30
CA PHE A 66 -1.64 -4.97 7.08
C PHE A 66 -3.06 -5.51 6.83
N LEU A 67 -3.76 -5.93 7.89
CA LEU A 67 -5.13 -6.40 7.81
C LEU A 67 -6.10 -5.27 7.42
N ILE A 68 -5.93 -4.07 7.98
CA ILE A 68 -6.72 -2.88 7.61
C ILE A 68 -6.43 -2.48 6.15
N ALA A 69 -5.17 -2.53 5.74
CA ALA A 69 -4.74 -2.26 4.37
C ALA A 69 -5.37 -3.24 3.38
N THR A 70 -5.30 -4.54 3.65
CA THR A 70 -5.93 -5.57 2.80
C THR A 70 -7.45 -5.47 2.76
N LEU A 71 -8.12 -5.15 3.88
CA LEU A 71 -9.56 -4.87 3.90
C LEU A 71 -9.93 -3.64 3.06
N SER A 72 -9.16 -2.55 3.16
CA SER A 72 -9.34 -1.36 2.30
C SER A 72 -9.20 -1.70 0.82
N MET A 73 -8.22 -2.51 0.46
CA MET A 73 -8.00 -2.92 -0.93
C MET A 73 -9.10 -3.85 -1.43
N LEU A 74 -9.56 -4.78 -0.60
CA LEU A 74 -10.71 -5.65 -0.90
C LEU A 74 -11.95 -4.81 -1.17
N TYR A 75 -12.22 -3.81 -0.34
CA TYR A 75 -13.36 -2.90 -0.53
C TYR A 75 -13.21 -2.07 -1.81
N ALA A 76 -12.00 -1.57 -2.11
CA ALA A 76 -11.73 -0.84 -3.35
C ALA A 76 -11.98 -1.70 -4.60
N VAL A 77 -11.50 -2.95 -4.61
CA VAL A 77 -11.71 -3.91 -5.71
C VAL A 77 -13.18 -4.28 -5.84
N TRP A 78 -13.87 -4.53 -4.71
CA TRP A 78 -15.31 -4.81 -4.69
C TRP A 78 -16.12 -3.66 -5.27
N THR A 79 -15.79 -2.43 -4.90
CA THR A 79 -16.44 -1.21 -5.42
C THR A 79 -16.19 -1.06 -6.91
N LEU A 80 -14.99 -1.42 -7.39
CA LEU A 80 -14.64 -1.39 -8.82
C LEU A 80 -15.41 -2.46 -9.60
N TYR A 81 -15.56 -3.67 -9.05
CA TYR A 81 -16.32 -4.77 -9.66
C TYR A 81 -17.83 -4.48 -9.71
N THR A 82 -18.37 -3.86 -8.66
CA THR A 82 -19.80 -3.55 -8.53
C THR A 82 -20.23 -2.32 -9.36
N MET A 83 -19.30 -1.41 -9.69
CA MET A 83 -19.58 -0.22 -10.52
C MET A 83 -19.45 -0.47 -12.04
N LYS A 84 -19.43 -1.72 -12.49
CA LYS A 84 -19.49 -2.08 -13.91
C LYS A 84 -20.93 -2.23 -14.37
#